data_AF-A0A9P8ICW7-F1
#
_entry.id   AF-A0A9P8ICW7-F1
#
_cell.length_a   1.000
_cell.length_b   1.000
_cell.length_c   1.000
_cell.angle_alpha   90.00
_cell.angle_beta   90.00
_cell.angle_gamma   90.00
#
_symmetry.space_group_name_H-M   'P 1'
#
loop_
_entity.id
_entity.type
_entity.pdbx_description
1 polymer ?
#
loop_
_entity_poly.entity_id
_entity_poly.type
_entity_poly.pdbx_seq_one_letter_code
_entity_poly.pdbx_strand_id
1 'polypeptide(L)'
;MSANGSTTATAAPTVERQGYHKLAAIMGPHSEMAIFRRFSALGMLDLLSLQAELMELEVKFRDICKEDDMSAVGDDKLHSLYFHALRKSEGGDNDEQYQMLVQIRVKLRAYNEALIQAAQLSKLGRPSEANLQLLRDWLIDSKGGDCFLMGSEAFTWDDTSDLISLFNQEDEQDPFSRWLSATVLGWYHTVFGHRRKNRKFIDVESGIVEYRDASLARISTIAATTLSSILPILAVLVLYFVKSTLKRIGVMIGFTTVFAAALATFTSARRVEIFAATATFAAVEVVFIGSVTV
;
A
#
# COMPACT_ATOMS: atom_id res chain seq x y z
N MET A 1 -27.02 38.00 -47.86
CA MET A 1 -26.33 36.71 -48.07
C MET A 1 -25.10 36.70 -47.19
N SER A 2 -25.02 35.68 -46.34
CA SER A 2 -24.09 35.54 -45.23
C SER A 2 -22.65 35.30 -45.71
N ALA A 3 -21.67 36.01 -45.15
CA ALA A 3 -20.25 35.67 -45.25
C ALA A 3 -19.78 35.23 -43.86
N ASN A 4 -19.55 33.93 -43.73
CA ASN A 4 -19.08 33.27 -42.52
C ASN A 4 -17.68 33.78 -42.13
N GLY A 5 -17.59 34.46 -41.00
CA GLY A 5 -16.33 34.64 -40.28
C GLY A 5 -15.97 33.33 -39.57
N SER A 6 -15.02 32.59 -40.10
CA SER A 6 -14.39 31.47 -39.41
C SER A 6 -13.40 32.01 -38.39
N THR A 7 -13.84 32.16 -37.14
CA THR A 7 -12.97 32.46 -36.00
C THR A 7 -12.15 31.21 -35.70
N THR A 8 -10.91 31.14 -36.18
CA THR A 8 -9.93 30.17 -35.70
C THR A 8 -9.60 30.49 -34.25
N ALA A 9 -10.14 29.68 -33.34
CA ALA A 9 -9.76 29.71 -31.92
C ALA A 9 -8.29 29.28 -31.81
N THR A 10 -7.40 30.25 -31.65
CA THR A 10 -6.00 30.03 -31.32
C THR A 10 -5.94 29.39 -29.93
N ALA A 11 -5.68 28.08 -29.89
CA ALA A 11 -5.38 27.38 -28.64
C ALA A 11 -4.20 28.07 -27.95
N ALA A 12 -4.36 28.41 -26.67
CA ALA A 12 -3.30 29.03 -25.88
C ALA A 12 -2.03 28.17 -25.91
N PRO A 13 -0.82 28.75 -25.95
CA PRO A 13 0.41 27.99 -25.92
C PRO A 13 0.47 27.18 -24.63
N THR A 14 0.43 25.87 -24.74
CA THR A 14 0.66 24.96 -23.61
C THR A 14 2.11 25.16 -23.19
N VAL A 15 2.34 25.83 -22.06
CA VAL A 15 3.67 25.96 -21.46
C VAL A 15 4.21 24.55 -21.25
N GLU A 16 5.29 24.23 -21.97
CA GLU A 16 5.95 22.94 -21.87
C GLU A 16 6.55 22.81 -20.47
N ARG A 17 6.05 21.84 -19.70
CA ARG A 17 6.49 21.63 -18.32
C ARG A 17 7.89 21.03 -18.34
N GLN A 18 8.79 21.53 -17.49
CA GLN A 18 10.18 21.06 -17.39
C GLN A 18 10.53 20.64 -15.96
N GLY A 19 11.56 19.79 -15.84
CA GLY A 19 12.08 19.30 -14.56
C GLY A 19 11.00 18.73 -13.65
N TYR A 20 10.96 19.20 -12.39
CA TYR A 20 9.98 18.78 -11.40
C TYR A 20 8.52 18.96 -11.83
N HIS A 21 8.20 19.98 -12.64
CA HIS A 21 6.83 20.16 -13.14
C HIS A 21 6.44 19.07 -14.14
N LYS A 22 7.39 18.60 -14.94
CA LYS A 22 7.17 17.50 -15.88
C LYS A 22 7.07 16.17 -15.13
N LEU A 23 7.96 15.94 -14.16
CA LEU A 23 7.93 14.77 -13.29
C LEU A 23 6.61 14.67 -12.51
N ALA A 24 6.17 15.76 -11.87
CA ALA A 24 4.89 15.79 -11.14
C ALA A 24 3.68 15.57 -12.06
N ALA A 25 3.72 16.11 -13.29
CA ALA A 25 2.65 15.91 -14.27
C ALA A 25 2.51 14.44 -14.71
N ILE A 26 3.57 13.65 -14.61
CA ILE A 26 3.56 12.21 -14.93
C ILE A 26 3.26 11.38 -13.67
N MET A 27 3.88 11.68 -12.52
CA MET A 27 3.59 10.97 -11.26
C MET A 27 2.14 11.11 -10.80
N GLY A 28 1.45 12.20 -11.15
CA GLY A 28 0.05 12.42 -10.81
C GLY A 28 -0.91 11.33 -11.34
N PRO A 29 -0.97 11.09 -12.66
CA PRO A 29 -1.78 10.02 -13.24
C PRO A 29 -1.16 8.63 -13.10
N HIS A 30 0.16 8.50 -12.99
CA HIS A 30 0.88 7.21 -12.94
C HIS A 30 1.23 6.83 -11.50
N SER A 31 0.32 6.12 -10.83
CA SER A 31 0.48 5.69 -9.43
C SER A 31 1.70 4.77 -9.24
N GLU A 32 2.09 4.03 -10.27
CA GLU A 32 3.29 3.20 -10.32
C GLU A 32 4.59 4.00 -10.19
N MET A 33 4.61 5.25 -10.66
CA MET A 33 5.78 6.14 -10.60
C MET A 33 5.80 6.99 -9.34
N ALA A 34 4.77 6.94 -8.48
CA ALA A 34 4.65 7.73 -7.26
C ALA A 34 5.55 7.19 -6.13
N ILE A 35 6.86 7.17 -6.39
CA ILE A 35 7.92 6.64 -5.53
C ILE A 35 8.67 7.79 -4.89
N PHE A 36 8.77 7.75 -3.56
CA PHE A 36 9.41 8.79 -2.78
C PHE A 36 10.40 8.20 -1.79
N ARG A 37 11.37 9.01 -1.39
CA ARG A 37 12.26 8.68 -0.29
C ARG A 37 11.50 8.83 1.04
N ARG A 38 11.63 7.83 1.91
CA ARG A 38 11.02 7.76 3.25
C ARG A 38 11.78 8.61 4.27
N PHE A 39 13.08 8.80 4.07
CA PHE A 39 13.97 9.48 5.02
C PHE A 39 13.94 8.84 6.41
N SER A 40 13.94 7.50 6.47
CA SER A 40 13.75 6.72 7.70
C SER A 40 14.71 7.11 8.83
N ALA A 41 16.00 7.24 8.55
CA ALA A 41 16.99 7.64 9.54
C ALA A 41 16.73 9.05 10.11
N LEU A 42 16.35 10.02 9.25
CA LEU A 42 16.04 11.38 9.68
C LEU A 42 14.72 11.42 10.47
N GLY A 43 13.71 10.67 10.04
CA GLY A 43 12.44 10.55 10.78
C GLY A 43 12.61 9.92 12.17
N MET A 44 13.49 8.92 12.30
CA MET A 44 13.81 8.36 13.62
C MET A 44 14.60 9.34 14.48
N LEU A 45 15.54 10.09 13.89
CA LEU A 45 16.28 11.12 14.60
C LEU A 45 15.35 12.21 15.16
N ASP A 46 14.38 12.67 14.36
CA ASP A 46 13.37 13.63 14.78
C ASP A 46 12.56 13.12 15.98
N LEU A 47 12.02 11.90 15.89
CA LEU A 47 11.28 11.27 17.00
C LEU A 47 12.11 11.13 18.28
N LEU A 48 13.36 10.68 18.15
CA LEU A 48 14.27 10.52 19.29
C LEU A 48 14.60 11.87 19.93
N SER A 49 14.74 12.92 19.12
CA SER A 49 14.99 14.27 19.62
C SER A 49 13.78 14.82 20.40
N LEU A 50 12.57 14.66 19.86
CA LEU A 50 11.32 15.06 20.52
C LEU A 50 11.11 14.29 21.84
N GLN A 51 11.45 13.00 21.86
CA GLN A 51 11.39 12.17 23.06
C GLN A 51 12.38 12.66 24.12
N ALA A 52 13.62 12.97 23.75
CA ALA A 52 14.63 13.47 24.67
C ALA A 52 14.24 14.84 25.27
N GLU A 53 13.73 15.75 24.45
CA GLU A 53 13.22 17.04 24.92
C GLU A 53 12.04 16.88 25.90
N LEU A 54 11.11 15.95 25.62
CA LEU A 54 10.01 15.66 26.54
C LEU A 54 10.50 15.09 27.88
N MET A 55 11.51 14.24 27.87
CA MET A 55 12.11 13.72 29.10
C MET A 55 12.74 14.85 29.94
N GLU A 56 13.43 15.79 29.30
CA GLU A 56 13.99 16.95 29.98
C GLU A 56 12.89 17.83 30.61
N LEU A 57 11.80 18.09 29.86
CA LEU A 57 10.66 18.84 30.37
C LEU A 57 9.95 18.12 31.52
N GLU A 58 9.82 16.79 31.46
CA GLU A 58 9.21 15.99 32.54
C GLU A 58 10.03 16.04 33.83
N VAL A 59 11.37 16.00 33.72
CA VAL A 59 12.27 16.16 34.88
C VAL A 59 12.09 17.54 35.50
N LYS A 60 12.17 18.61 34.69
CA LYS A 60 12.00 20.00 35.16
C LYS A 60 10.63 20.21 35.81
N PHE A 61 9.55 19.74 35.17
CA PHE A 61 8.20 19.84 35.71
C PHE A 61 8.08 19.17 37.08
N ARG A 62 8.65 17.96 37.22
CA ARG A 62 8.64 17.23 38.49
C ARG A 62 9.38 17.96 39.60
N ASP A 63 10.49 18.63 39.27
CA ASP A 63 11.25 19.38 40.26
C ASP A 63 10.49 20.65 40.69
N ILE A 64 9.86 21.37 39.75
CA ILE A 64 8.95 22.49 40.07
C ILE A 64 7.79 22.02 40.96
N CYS A 65 7.13 20.90 40.62
CA CYS A 65 6.05 20.35 41.46
C CYS A 65 6.52 20.07 42.89
N LYS A 66 7.73 19.54 43.08
CA LYS A 66 8.27 19.27 44.42
C LYS A 66 8.52 20.57 45.19
N GLU A 67 9.04 21.59 44.52
CA GLU A 67 9.30 22.90 45.13
C GLU A 67 7.99 23.56 45.59
N ASP A 68 6.97 23.56 44.73
CA ASP A 68 5.62 24.06 45.05
C ASP A 68 4.96 23.28 46.20
N ASP A 69 5.07 21.94 46.19
CA ASP A 69 4.55 21.08 47.26
C ASP A 69 5.23 21.36 48.62
N MET A 70 6.50 21.79 48.60
CA MET A 70 7.28 22.16 49.79
C MET A 70 7.12 23.63 50.21
N SER A 71 6.51 24.49 49.38
CA SER A 71 6.37 25.94 49.63
C SER A 71 5.68 26.22 50.97
N ALA A 72 6.02 27.31 51.66
CA ALA A 72 5.29 27.71 52.87
C ALA A 72 3.96 28.41 52.53
N VAL A 73 3.79 28.85 51.28
CA VAL A 73 2.60 29.53 50.78
C VAL A 73 1.52 28.49 50.47
N GLY A 74 0.35 28.67 51.07
CA GLY A 74 -0.72 27.67 51.02
C GLY A 74 -1.34 27.48 49.63
N ASP A 75 -1.33 28.49 48.77
CA ASP A 75 -1.93 28.42 47.42
C ASP A 75 -1.05 27.60 46.46
N ASP A 76 0.28 27.72 46.56
CA ASP A 76 1.24 26.96 45.73
C ASP A 76 1.12 25.44 45.94
N LYS A 77 0.97 24.99 47.19
CA LYS A 77 0.77 23.56 47.50
C LYS A 77 -0.47 22.95 46.85
N LEU A 78 -1.44 23.78 46.48
CA LEU A 78 -2.68 23.31 45.86
C LEU A 78 -2.49 23.07 44.36
N HIS A 79 -1.43 23.56 43.74
CA HIS A 79 -1.21 23.42 42.30
C HIS A 79 -1.20 21.96 41.85
N SER A 80 -0.47 21.08 42.56
CA SER A 80 -0.40 19.65 42.26
C SER A 80 -1.70 18.88 42.53
N LEU A 81 -2.53 19.37 43.46
CA LEU A 81 -3.76 18.69 43.91
C LEU A 81 -5.01 19.16 43.17
N TYR A 82 -5.04 20.42 42.75
CA TYR A 82 -6.23 21.05 42.21
C TYR A 82 -5.91 21.88 40.96
N PHE A 83 -6.25 21.32 39.79
CA PHE A 83 -5.96 21.93 38.50
C PHE A 83 -6.53 23.36 38.34
N HIS A 84 -7.66 23.67 38.97
CA HIS A 84 -8.19 25.04 38.91
C HIS A 84 -7.30 26.04 39.66
N ALA A 85 -6.64 25.65 40.75
CA ALA A 85 -5.65 26.49 41.42
C ALA A 85 -4.42 26.69 40.51
N LEU A 86 -3.87 25.60 39.95
CA LEU A 86 -2.77 25.66 38.98
C LEU A 86 -3.10 26.50 37.75
N ARG A 87 -4.33 26.45 37.24
CA ARG A 87 -4.72 27.27 36.09
C ARG A 87 -4.88 28.74 36.47
N LYS A 88 -5.31 29.04 37.70
CA LYS A 88 -5.46 30.41 38.17
C LYS A 88 -4.10 31.08 38.39
N SER A 89 -3.03 30.33 38.60
CA SER A 89 -1.68 30.89 38.71
C SER A 89 -1.13 31.42 37.38
N GLU A 90 -1.78 31.13 36.24
CA GLU A 90 -1.40 31.66 34.92
C GLU A 90 -1.21 33.19 34.93
N GLY A 91 0.03 33.64 34.69
CA GLY A 91 0.40 35.06 34.69
C GLY A 91 0.49 35.71 36.07
N GLY A 92 0.46 34.92 37.15
CA GLY A 92 0.72 35.33 38.53
C GLY A 92 2.20 35.18 38.93
N ASP A 93 2.48 35.36 40.22
CA ASP A 93 3.85 35.35 40.76
C ASP A 93 4.51 33.95 40.74
N ASN A 94 3.72 32.87 40.77
CA ASN A 94 4.20 31.49 40.71
C ASN A 94 3.46 30.70 39.62
N ASP A 95 3.71 31.06 38.37
CA ASP A 95 3.09 30.43 37.19
C ASP A 95 3.97 29.35 36.53
N GLU A 96 5.16 29.09 37.07
CA GLU A 96 6.18 28.24 36.46
C GLU A 96 5.68 26.82 36.20
N GLN A 97 4.98 26.22 37.16
CA GLN A 97 4.39 24.89 37.00
C GLN A 97 3.37 24.87 35.85
N TYR A 98 2.54 25.91 35.74
CA TYR A 98 1.53 25.99 34.68
C TYR A 98 2.19 26.23 33.31
N GLN A 99 3.17 27.12 33.22
CA GLN A 99 3.94 27.37 31.99
C GLN A 99 4.64 26.11 31.50
N MET A 100 5.28 25.37 32.40
CA MET A 100 5.93 24.11 32.07
C MET A 100 4.94 23.07 31.57
N LEU A 101 3.75 22.96 32.21
CA LEU A 101 2.67 22.09 31.74
C LEU A 101 2.20 22.46 30.32
N VAL A 102 2.10 23.76 30.00
CA VAL A 102 1.74 24.23 28.65
C VAL A 102 2.81 23.83 27.63
N GLN A 103 4.09 24.01 27.96
CA GLN A 103 5.21 23.60 27.09
C GLN A 103 5.21 22.10 26.82
N ILE A 104 5.00 21.28 27.87
CA ILE A 104 4.86 19.82 27.73
C ILE A 104 3.72 19.49 26.78
N ARG A 105 2.55 20.13 26.91
CA ARG A 105 1.39 19.86 26.02
C ARG A 105 1.69 20.14 24.56
N VAL A 106 2.42 21.22 24.26
CA VAL A 106 2.82 21.57 22.89
C VAL A 106 3.79 20.52 22.33
N LYS A 107 4.85 20.19 23.07
CA LYS A 107 5.84 19.19 22.63
C LYS A 107 5.26 17.79 22.53
N LEU A 108 4.39 17.40 23.47
CA LEU A 108 3.73 16.09 23.46
C LEU A 108 2.82 15.93 22.24
N ARG A 109 2.14 17.00 21.82
CA ARG A 109 1.36 16.99 20.58
C ARG A 109 2.26 16.76 19.37
N ALA A 110 3.36 17.51 19.24
CA ALA A 110 4.29 17.36 18.14
C ALA A 110 4.89 15.94 18.08
N TYR A 111 5.30 15.39 19.22
CA TYR A 111 5.78 14.00 19.33
C TYR A 111 4.73 12.98 18.90
N ASN A 112 3.50 13.09 19.42
CA ASN A 112 2.42 12.15 19.07
C ASN A 112 2.05 12.23 17.58
N GLU A 113 2.00 13.42 17.00
CA GLU A 113 1.74 13.63 15.57
C GLU A 113 2.84 13.00 14.71
N ALA A 114 4.11 13.28 15.03
CA ALA A 114 5.25 12.69 14.34
C ALA A 114 5.24 11.15 14.44
N LEU A 115 4.91 10.60 15.62
CA LEU A 115 4.87 9.15 15.85
C LEU A 115 3.78 8.47 15.02
N ILE A 116 2.60 9.10 14.94
CA ILE A 116 1.50 8.61 14.10
C ILE A 116 1.89 8.67 12.63
N GLN A 117 2.50 9.77 12.17
CA GLN A 117 2.97 9.90 10.79
C GLN A 117 4.01 8.83 10.46
N ALA A 118 4.98 8.60 11.35
CA ALA A 118 5.98 7.54 11.16
C ALA A 118 5.33 6.14 11.10
N ALA A 119 4.35 5.86 11.96
CA ALA A 119 3.60 4.61 11.94
C ALA A 119 2.69 4.45 10.70
N GLN A 120 2.24 5.55 10.09
CA GLN A 120 1.51 5.51 8.82
C GLN A 120 2.46 5.27 7.65
N LEU A 121 3.59 5.99 7.59
CA LEU A 121 4.63 5.80 6.60
C LEU A 121 5.24 4.39 6.66
N SER A 122 5.30 3.78 7.85
CA SER A 122 5.79 2.41 8.00
C SER A 122 4.91 1.36 7.33
N LYS A 123 3.61 1.66 7.14
CA LYS A 123 2.64 0.78 6.46
C LYS A 123 2.74 0.86 4.94
N LEU A 124 3.39 1.89 4.40
CA LEU A 124 3.59 1.99 2.96
C LEU A 124 4.62 0.96 2.52
N GLY A 125 4.26 0.20 1.49
CA GLY A 125 5.10 -0.82 0.89
C GLY A 125 6.30 -0.24 0.14
N ARG A 126 7.26 -1.12 -0.13
CA ARG A 126 8.40 -0.82 -1.00
C ARG A 126 7.93 -0.79 -2.46
N PRO A 127 8.52 0.07 -3.30
CA PRO A 127 8.25 0.04 -4.74
C PRO A 127 8.72 -1.29 -5.34
N SER A 128 8.05 -1.73 -6.41
CA SER A 128 8.56 -2.85 -7.20
C SER A 128 9.80 -2.43 -7.99
N GLU A 129 10.75 -3.36 -8.19
CA GLU A 129 11.96 -3.08 -8.98
C GLU A 129 11.63 -2.64 -10.41
N ALA A 130 10.57 -3.18 -11.00
CA ALA A 130 10.11 -2.79 -12.34
C ALA A 130 9.66 -1.33 -12.39
N ASN A 131 8.86 -0.89 -11.40
CA ASN A 131 8.38 0.48 -11.33
C ASN A 131 9.52 1.46 -11.01
N LEU A 132 10.47 1.05 -10.16
CA LEU A 132 11.64 1.86 -9.86
C LEU A 132 12.52 2.05 -11.10
N GLN A 133 12.73 0.98 -11.87
CA GLN A 133 13.49 1.07 -13.12
C GLN A 133 12.78 1.95 -14.15
N LEU A 134 11.45 1.82 -14.28
CA LEU A 134 10.64 2.69 -15.14
C LEU A 134 10.84 4.17 -14.82
N LEU A 135 10.83 4.54 -13.53
CA LEU A 135 11.07 5.90 -13.09
C LEU A 135 12.50 6.37 -13.41
N ARG A 136 13.50 5.53 -13.14
CA ARG A 136 14.92 5.84 -13.43
C ARG A 136 15.17 6.03 -14.92
N ASP A 137 14.61 5.15 -15.76
CA ASP A 137 14.72 5.25 -17.21
C ASP A 137 14.08 6.55 -17.71
N TRP A 138 12.91 6.91 -17.16
CA TRP A 138 12.24 8.16 -17.50
C TRP A 138 13.06 9.40 -17.09
N LEU A 139 13.71 9.38 -15.92
CA LEU A 139 14.54 10.49 -15.45
C LEU A 139 15.76 10.77 -16.34
N ILE A 140 16.32 9.72 -16.96
CA ILE A 140 17.50 9.81 -17.82
C ILE A 140 17.12 10.09 -19.28
N ASP A 141 15.93 9.65 -19.71
CA ASP A 141 15.48 9.83 -21.09
C ASP A 141 15.42 11.31 -21.49
N SER A 142 16.02 11.65 -22.65
CA SER A 142 16.06 13.01 -23.18
C SER A 142 14.67 13.56 -23.52
N LYS A 143 13.70 12.66 -23.77
CA LYS A 143 12.29 13.03 -23.97
C LYS A 143 11.49 13.05 -22.66
N GLY A 144 12.03 12.44 -21.61
CA GLY A 144 11.48 12.43 -20.26
C GLY A 144 12.06 13.56 -19.42
N GLY A 145 12.84 13.17 -18.41
CA GLY A 145 13.47 14.05 -17.44
C GLY A 145 14.76 14.73 -17.92
N ASP A 146 15.40 14.24 -18.99
CA ASP A 146 16.63 14.81 -19.55
C ASP A 146 17.73 15.08 -18.49
N CYS A 147 17.88 14.15 -17.54
CA CYS A 147 18.84 14.26 -16.44
C CYS A 147 18.75 15.60 -15.65
N PHE A 148 17.55 16.17 -15.50
CA PHE A 148 17.39 17.50 -14.88
C PHE A 148 17.81 17.56 -13.40
N LEU A 149 17.91 16.42 -12.72
CA LEU A 149 18.29 16.34 -11.32
C LEU A 149 19.79 16.62 -11.16
N MET A 150 20.13 17.49 -10.20
CA MET A 150 21.50 17.95 -10.00
C MET A 150 21.96 17.77 -8.54
N GLY A 151 23.27 17.65 -8.35
CA GLY A 151 23.87 17.57 -7.02
C GLY A 151 23.37 16.37 -6.21
N SER A 152 22.93 16.62 -4.97
CA SER A 152 22.40 15.57 -4.09
C SER A 152 21.09 14.96 -4.58
N GLU A 153 20.31 15.69 -5.39
CA GLU A 153 19.00 15.25 -5.87
C GLU A 153 19.13 14.15 -6.94
N ALA A 154 20.27 14.09 -7.64
CA ALA A 154 20.55 13.05 -8.64
C ALA A 154 20.55 11.63 -8.03
N PHE A 155 20.90 11.51 -6.75
CA PHE A 155 21.00 10.24 -6.03
C PHE A 155 19.71 9.89 -5.26
N THR A 156 18.64 10.65 -5.40
CA THR A 156 17.41 10.52 -4.60
C THR A 156 16.79 9.12 -4.67
N TRP A 157 16.86 8.47 -5.83
CA TRP A 157 16.27 7.15 -6.08
C TRP A 157 17.30 6.02 -6.19
N ASP A 158 18.55 6.24 -5.76
CA ASP A 158 19.60 5.20 -5.86
C ASP A 158 19.52 4.20 -4.70
N ASP A 159 19.27 4.68 -3.48
CA ASP A 159 19.13 3.84 -2.29
C ASP A 159 17.74 3.20 -2.23
N THR A 160 17.63 1.94 -2.66
CA THR A 160 16.38 1.19 -2.68
C THR A 160 15.83 0.86 -1.29
N SER A 161 16.66 0.94 -0.24
CA SER A 161 16.27 0.55 1.11
C SER A 161 15.34 1.56 1.80
N ASP A 162 15.44 2.83 1.39
CA ASP A 162 14.72 3.97 1.98
C ASP A 162 13.63 4.53 1.05
N LEU A 163 13.15 3.75 0.08
CA LEU A 163 12.07 4.15 -0.84
C LEU A 163 10.71 3.58 -0.44
N ILE A 164 9.66 4.36 -0.72
CA ILE A 164 8.25 4.01 -0.55
C ILE A 164 7.45 4.30 -1.80
N SER A 165 6.44 3.47 -2.05
CA SER A 165 5.38 3.76 -3.00
C SER A 165 4.20 4.39 -2.26
N LEU A 166 3.67 5.51 -2.74
CA LEU A 166 2.45 6.12 -2.16
C LEU A 166 1.23 5.22 -2.32
N PHE A 167 1.19 4.45 -3.39
CA PHE A 167 0.11 3.52 -3.67
C PHE A 167 0.61 2.10 -3.35
N ASN A 168 -0.02 1.49 -2.35
CA ASN A 168 0.30 0.14 -1.94
C ASN A 168 -0.12 -0.81 -3.07
N GLN A 169 0.85 -1.40 -3.77
CA GLN A 169 0.61 -2.43 -4.78
C GLN A 169 0.33 -3.81 -4.14
N GLU A 170 0.20 -3.86 -2.81
CA GLU A 170 -0.02 -5.09 -2.02
C GLU A 170 -1.36 -5.77 -2.32
N ASP A 171 -2.31 -5.09 -2.98
CA ASP A 171 -3.57 -5.74 -3.40
C ASP A 171 -3.46 -6.56 -4.70
N GLU A 172 -2.32 -6.57 -5.41
CA GLU A 172 -2.34 -7.07 -6.81
C GLU A 172 -1.32 -8.11 -7.23
N GLN A 173 -0.34 -8.49 -6.40
CA GLN A 173 0.66 -9.48 -6.84
C GLN A 173 0.91 -10.59 -5.82
N ASP A 174 -0.14 -11.37 -5.56
CA ASP A 174 0.03 -12.77 -5.20
C ASP A 174 1.01 -13.44 -6.19
N PRO A 175 1.89 -14.36 -5.73
CA PRO A 175 2.77 -15.16 -6.60
C PRO A 175 2.01 -15.80 -7.79
N PHE A 176 0.73 -16.08 -7.57
CA PHE A 176 -0.21 -16.54 -8.58
C PHE A 176 -0.62 -15.46 -9.58
N SER A 177 -0.89 -14.21 -9.18
CA SER A 177 -1.23 -13.13 -10.12
C SER A 177 -0.06 -12.87 -11.07
N ARG A 178 1.19 -13.01 -10.62
CA ARG A 178 2.40 -12.98 -11.48
C ARG A 178 2.48 -14.19 -12.42
N TRP A 179 2.29 -15.40 -11.91
CA TRP A 179 2.33 -16.61 -12.74
C TRP A 179 1.19 -16.64 -13.77
N LEU A 180 -0.02 -16.28 -13.33
CA LEU A 180 -1.22 -16.26 -14.13
C LEU A 180 -1.19 -15.10 -15.13
N SER A 181 -0.74 -13.90 -14.75
CA SER A 181 -0.52 -12.82 -15.72
C SER A 181 0.51 -13.23 -16.77
N ALA A 182 1.66 -13.80 -16.39
CA ALA A 182 2.66 -14.27 -17.36
C ALA A 182 2.08 -15.35 -18.31
N THR A 183 1.31 -16.30 -17.77
CA THR A 183 0.72 -17.39 -18.55
C THR A 183 -0.45 -16.93 -19.43
N VAL A 184 -1.34 -16.09 -18.89
CA VAL A 184 -2.52 -15.54 -19.57
C VAL A 184 -2.13 -14.46 -20.57
N LEU A 185 -1.17 -13.57 -20.28
CA LEU A 185 -0.63 -12.64 -21.28
C LEU A 185 0.05 -13.41 -22.41
N GLY A 186 0.82 -14.46 -22.10
CA GLY A 186 1.40 -15.35 -23.13
C GLY A 186 0.34 -15.99 -24.01
N TRP A 187 -0.71 -16.57 -23.42
CA TRP A 187 -1.84 -17.14 -24.16
C TRP A 187 -2.64 -16.09 -24.93
N TYR A 188 -2.92 -14.93 -24.34
CA TYR A 188 -3.67 -13.85 -24.96
C TYR A 188 -2.93 -13.25 -26.15
N HIS A 189 -1.62 -13.03 -26.03
CA HIS A 189 -0.80 -12.58 -27.17
C HIS A 189 -0.70 -13.64 -28.26
N THR A 190 -0.63 -14.92 -27.91
CA THR A 190 -0.54 -16.01 -28.88
C THR A 190 -1.87 -16.28 -29.61
N VAL A 191 -3.00 -16.15 -28.92
CA VAL A 191 -4.34 -16.48 -29.46
C VAL A 191 -5.06 -15.27 -30.05
N PHE A 192 -4.95 -14.09 -29.42
CA PHE A 192 -5.66 -12.86 -29.83
C PHE A 192 -4.74 -11.76 -30.39
N GLY A 193 -3.41 -11.91 -30.29
CA GLY A 193 -2.42 -10.89 -30.69
C GLY A 193 -2.30 -10.64 -32.21
N HIS A 194 -3.05 -11.34 -33.05
CA HIS A 194 -3.07 -11.08 -34.50
C HIS A 194 -4.22 -10.17 -34.98
N ARG A 195 -5.14 -9.73 -34.11
CA ARG A 195 -6.35 -9.00 -34.57
C ARG A 195 -6.65 -7.64 -33.92
N ARG A 196 -5.78 -7.07 -33.09
CA ARG A 196 -6.00 -5.70 -32.56
C ARG A 196 -4.77 -4.81 -32.67
N LYS A 197 -4.64 -4.11 -33.82
CA LYS A 197 -4.03 -2.78 -33.88
C LYS A 197 -5.04 -1.77 -33.34
N ASN A 198 -5.05 -1.56 -32.03
CA ASN A 198 -5.63 -0.35 -31.44
C ASN A 198 -4.85 -0.07 -30.14
N ARG A 199 -3.62 0.38 -30.34
CA ARG A 199 -2.82 1.03 -29.30
C ARG A 199 -3.38 2.44 -29.15
N LYS A 200 -3.99 2.75 -28.00
CA LYS A 200 -4.24 4.15 -27.64
C LYS A 200 -2.95 4.67 -27.03
N PHE A 201 -2.26 5.50 -27.79
CA PHE A 201 -1.12 6.29 -27.36
C PHE A 201 -1.69 7.51 -26.62
N ILE A 202 -1.23 7.77 -25.39
CA ILE A 202 -1.61 9.00 -24.66
C ILE A 202 -0.42 9.97 -24.58
N ASP A 203 0.81 9.50 -24.80
CA ASP A 203 1.94 10.37 -25.12
C ASP A 203 2.67 9.85 -26.36
N VAL A 204 2.71 10.68 -27.41
CA VAL A 204 3.32 10.34 -28.71
C VAL A 204 4.85 10.35 -28.61
N GLU A 205 5.41 10.88 -27.51
CA GLU A 205 6.84 11.18 -27.41
C GLU A 205 7.64 10.12 -26.62
N SER A 206 7.13 9.62 -25.49
CA SER A 206 7.84 8.70 -24.58
C SER A 206 7.60 7.20 -24.80
N GLY A 207 6.61 6.80 -25.60
CA GLY A 207 6.45 5.39 -26.03
C GLY A 207 6.11 4.37 -24.93
N ILE A 208 5.77 4.81 -23.71
CA ILE A 208 5.39 3.94 -22.60
C ILE A 208 4.01 3.32 -22.89
N VAL A 209 3.94 1.99 -22.88
CA VAL A 209 2.71 1.25 -23.15
C VAL A 209 2.03 0.89 -21.82
N GLU A 210 0.94 1.60 -21.52
CA GLU A 210 0.09 1.30 -20.36
C GLU A 210 -0.68 -0.03 -20.58
N TYR A 211 -0.46 -1.00 -19.70
CA TYR A 211 -1.37 -2.13 -19.54
C TYR A 211 -2.28 -1.80 -18.36
N ARG A 212 -3.58 -1.63 -18.62
CA ARG A 212 -4.54 -1.18 -17.60
C ARG A 212 -4.74 -2.26 -16.52
N ASP A 213 -4.05 -2.12 -15.39
CA ASP A 213 -3.96 -3.09 -14.28
C ASP A 213 -5.32 -3.53 -13.72
N ALA A 214 -6.30 -2.63 -13.63
CA ALA A 214 -7.65 -2.97 -13.17
C ALA A 214 -8.36 -4.03 -14.05
N SER A 215 -7.96 -4.16 -15.31
CA SER A 215 -8.49 -5.22 -16.20
C SER A 215 -7.76 -6.55 -15.98
N LEU A 216 -6.48 -6.52 -15.61
CA LEU A 216 -5.68 -7.70 -15.29
C LEU A 216 -6.12 -8.35 -13.98
N ALA A 217 -6.34 -7.58 -12.91
CA ALA A 217 -6.81 -8.11 -11.62
C ALA A 217 -8.21 -8.71 -11.69
N ARG A 218 -9.11 -8.11 -12.49
CA ARG A 218 -10.44 -8.70 -12.72
C ARG A 218 -10.34 -10.01 -13.51
N ILE A 219 -9.45 -10.10 -14.49
CA ILE A 219 -9.23 -11.32 -15.27
C ILE A 219 -8.60 -12.43 -14.40
N SER A 220 -7.64 -12.09 -13.54
CA SER A 220 -7.00 -13.06 -12.65
C SER A 220 -8.00 -13.63 -11.63
N THR A 221 -8.83 -12.77 -11.06
CA THR A 221 -9.92 -13.17 -10.16
C THR A 221 -10.92 -14.08 -10.86
N ILE A 222 -11.41 -13.71 -12.05
CA ILE A 222 -12.37 -14.54 -12.81
C ILE A 222 -11.75 -15.90 -13.15
N ALA A 223 -10.49 -15.94 -13.57
CA ALA A 223 -9.80 -17.18 -13.90
C ALA A 223 -9.61 -18.08 -12.67
N ALA A 224 -9.25 -17.51 -11.52
CA ALA A 224 -9.15 -18.23 -10.24
C ALA A 224 -10.49 -18.84 -9.82
N THR A 225 -11.58 -18.06 -9.85
CA THR A 225 -12.92 -18.55 -9.50
C THR A 225 -13.40 -19.63 -10.46
N THR A 226 -13.10 -19.47 -11.75
CA THR A 226 -13.45 -20.44 -12.78
C THR A 226 -12.67 -21.75 -12.58
N LEU A 227 -11.36 -21.68 -12.35
CA LEU A 227 -10.51 -22.85 -12.09
C LEU A 227 -10.93 -23.58 -10.81
N SER A 228 -11.25 -22.84 -9.74
CA SER A 228 -11.75 -23.39 -8.48
C SER A 228 -13.12 -24.07 -8.63
N SER A 229 -13.92 -23.66 -9.61
CA SER A 229 -15.25 -24.25 -9.87
C SER A 229 -15.18 -25.50 -10.77
N ILE A 230 -14.17 -25.63 -11.61
CA ILE A 230 -13.95 -26.80 -12.49
C ILE A 230 -13.35 -27.97 -11.71
N LEU A 231 -12.51 -27.69 -10.72
CA LEU A 231 -11.77 -28.70 -9.97
C LEU A 231 -12.68 -29.72 -9.26
N PRO A 232 -13.80 -29.33 -8.60
CA PRO A 232 -14.76 -30.28 -8.05
C PRO A 232 -15.39 -31.21 -9.08
N ILE A 233 -15.72 -30.69 -10.27
CA ILE A 233 -16.35 -31.47 -11.35
C ILE A 233 -15.34 -32.50 -11.89
N LEU A 234 -14.08 -32.10 -12.04
CA LEU A 234 -13.01 -32.96 -12.51
C LEU A 234 -12.70 -34.07 -11.49
N ALA A 235 -12.72 -33.76 -10.20
CA ALA A 235 -12.54 -34.75 -9.13
C ALA A 235 -13.63 -35.84 -9.17
N VAL A 236 -14.90 -35.45 -9.31
CA VAL A 236 -16.02 -36.39 -9.45
C VAL A 236 -15.88 -37.27 -10.69
N LEU A 237 -15.48 -36.69 -11.83
CA LEU A 237 -15.24 -37.45 -13.08
C LEU A 237 -14.09 -38.45 -12.92
N VAL A 238 -12.98 -38.08 -12.29
CA VAL A 238 -11.86 -39.00 -12.04
C VAL A 238 -12.30 -40.12 -11.09
N LEU A 239 -13.04 -39.79 -10.02
CA LEU A 239 -13.57 -40.77 -9.07
C LEU A 239 -14.56 -41.76 -9.71
N TYR A 240 -15.24 -41.38 -10.80
CA TYR A 240 -16.12 -42.28 -11.57
C TYR A 240 -15.33 -43.39 -12.29
N PHE A 241 -14.18 -43.08 -12.87
CA PHE A 241 -13.38 -44.05 -13.63
C PHE A 241 -12.50 -44.97 -12.76
N VAL A 242 -12.21 -44.56 -11.51
CA VAL A 242 -11.37 -45.35 -10.60
C VAL A 242 -12.21 -46.44 -9.92
N LYS A 243 -11.91 -47.71 -10.23
CA LYS A 243 -12.64 -48.87 -9.69
C LYS A 243 -12.19 -49.34 -8.31
N SER A 244 -10.95 -49.06 -7.90
CA SER A 244 -10.39 -49.53 -6.63
C SER A 244 -10.71 -48.56 -5.50
N THR A 245 -11.36 -49.04 -4.44
CA THR A 245 -11.77 -48.24 -3.27
C THR A 245 -10.59 -47.48 -2.63
N LEU A 246 -9.44 -48.14 -2.47
CA LEU A 246 -8.26 -47.52 -1.87
C LEU A 246 -7.71 -46.38 -2.75
N LYS A 247 -7.72 -46.56 -4.08
CA LYS A 247 -7.32 -45.50 -5.03
C LYS A 247 -8.31 -44.34 -5.01
N ARG A 248 -9.61 -44.60 -4.85
CA ARG A 248 -10.65 -43.55 -4.74
C ARG A 248 -10.44 -42.69 -3.50
N ILE A 249 -10.15 -43.31 -2.36
CA ILE A 249 -9.82 -42.59 -1.12
C ILE A 249 -8.57 -41.71 -1.32
N GLY A 250 -7.53 -42.24 -1.96
CA GLY A 250 -6.32 -41.45 -2.27
C GLY A 250 -6.60 -40.26 -3.19
N VAL A 251 -7.42 -40.47 -4.22
CA VAL A 251 -7.84 -39.41 -5.16
C VAL A 251 -8.65 -38.32 -4.44
N MET A 252 -9.61 -38.69 -3.58
CA MET A 252 -10.41 -37.77 -2.76
C MET A 252 -9.53 -36.90 -1.87
N ILE A 253 -8.60 -37.51 -1.11
CA ILE A 253 -7.66 -36.76 -0.26
C ILE A 253 -6.84 -35.78 -1.11
N GLY A 254 -6.36 -36.22 -2.28
CA GLY A 254 -5.60 -35.39 -3.21
C GLY A 254 -6.40 -34.18 -3.69
N PHE A 255 -7.59 -34.38 -4.26
CA PHE A 255 -8.42 -33.31 -4.80
C PHE A 255 -8.95 -32.37 -3.70
N THR A 256 -9.38 -32.90 -2.56
CA THR A 256 -9.79 -32.09 -1.40
C THR A 256 -8.63 -31.21 -0.90
N THR A 257 -7.40 -31.73 -0.86
CA THR A 257 -6.22 -30.95 -0.47
C THR A 257 -5.90 -29.86 -1.49
N VAL A 258 -5.92 -30.18 -2.79
CA VAL A 258 -5.67 -29.19 -3.85
C VAL A 258 -6.76 -28.12 -3.87
N PHE A 259 -8.01 -28.48 -3.63
CA PHE A 259 -9.13 -27.53 -3.52
C PHE A 259 -8.97 -26.58 -2.33
N ALA A 260 -8.66 -27.11 -1.15
CA ALA A 260 -8.43 -26.30 0.05
C ALA A 260 -7.22 -25.38 -0.11
N ALA A 261 -6.13 -25.89 -0.69
CA ALA A 261 -4.96 -25.10 -1.02
C ALA A 261 -5.32 -23.98 -2.01
N ALA A 262 -6.05 -24.30 -3.07
CA ALA A 262 -6.50 -23.33 -4.07
C ALA A 262 -7.38 -22.22 -3.45
N LEU A 263 -8.33 -22.56 -2.57
CA LEU A 263 -9.12 -21.55 -1.88
C LEU A 263 -8.27 -20.69 -0.94
N ALA A 264 -7.34 -21.29 -0.22
CA ALA A 264 -6.44 -20.58 0.69
C ALA A 264 -5.47 -19.65 -0.04
N THR A 265 -5.04 -20.00 -1.25
CA THR A 265 -4.06 -19.23 -2.02
C THR A 265 -4.68 -18.29 -3.06
N PHE A 266 -5.90 -18.54 -3.52
CA PHE A 266 -6.50 -17.79 -4.63
C PHE A 266 -7.75 -16.99 -4.26
N THR A 267 -8.19 -17.05 -2.99
CA THR A 267 -9.36 -16.31 -2.53
C THR A 267 -9.07 -15.61 -1.22
N SER A 268 -9.69 -14.45 -1.00
CA SER A 268 -9.67 -13.75 0.28
C SER A 268 -10.62 -14.39 1.32
N ALA A 269 -10.93 -15.68 1.17
CA ALA A 269 -11.85 -16.39 2.05
C ALA A 269 -11.26 -16.53 3.45
N ARG A 270 -12.09 -16.29 4.46
CA ARG A 270 -11.68 -16.50 5.85
C ARG A 270 -11.44 -17.98 6.11
N ARG A 271 -10.56 -18.30 7.08
CA ARG A 271 -10.24 -19.70 7.43
C ARG A 271 -11.50 -20.55 7.64
N VAL A 272 -12.52 -20.00 8.29
CA VAL A 272 -13.81 -20.67 8.53
C VAL A 272 -14.56 -20.99 7.23
N GLU A 273 -14.51 -20.10 6.24
CA GLU A 273 -15.16 -20.28 4.94
C GLU A 273 -14.45 -21.37 4.12
N ILE A 274 -13.12 -21.42 4.17
CA ILE A 274 -12.31 -22.48 3.54
C ILE A 274 -12.64 -23.85 4.14
N PHE A 275 -12.71 -23.94 5.48
CA PHE A 275 -13.09 -25.19 6.15
C PHE A 275 -14.50 -25.66 5.76
N ALA A 276 -15.47 -24.74 5.72
CA ALA A 276 -16.84 -25.06 5.32
C ALA A 276 -16.90 -25.57 3.88
N ALA A 277 -16.29 -24.85 2.93
CA ALA A 277 -16.28 -25.24 1.52
C ALA A 277 -15.58 -26.58 1.30
N THR A 278 -14.45 -26.81 1.97
CA THR A 278 -13.70 -28.08 1.89
C THR A 278 -14.50 -29.24 2.47
N ALA A 279 -15.18 -29.04 3.60
CA ALA A 279 -16.04 -30.06 4.19
C ALA A 279 -17.25 -30.41 3.30
N THR A 280 -17.88 -29.40 2.69
CA THR A 280 -18.96 -29.62 1.71
C THR A 280 -18.44 -30.38 0.50
N PHE A 281 -17.27 -30.02 -0.02
CA PHE A 281 -16.68 -30.72 -1.16
C PHE A 281 -16.35 -32.19 -0.84
N ALA A 282 -15.69 -32.45 0.28
CA ALA A 282 -15.39 -33.81 0.74
C ALA A 282 -16.66 -34.64 0.94
N ALA A 283 -17.73 -34.05 1.49
CA ALA A 283 -19.01 -34.75 1.65
C ALA A 283 -19.60 -35.19 0.30
N VAL A 284 -19.49 -34.37 -0.75
CA VAL A 284 -19.90 -34.73 -2.11
C VAL A 284 -19.06 -35.88 -2.64
N GLU A 285 -17.73 -35.83 -2.51
CA GLU A 285 -16.84 -36.90 -2.98
C GLU A 285 -17.12 -38.25 -2.30
N VAL A 286 -17.42 -38.25 -0.99
CA VAL A 286 -17.75 -39.46 -0.23
C VAL A 286 -18.99 -40.18 -0.78
N VAL A 287 -20.00 -39.44 -1.24
CA VAL A 287 -21.20 -40.04 -1.87
C VAL A 287 -20.82 -40.83 -3.12
N PHE A 288 -19.89 -40.32 -3.94
CA PHE A 288 -19.43 -41.01 -5.15
C PHE A 288 -18.54 -42.21 -4.84
N ILE A 289 -17.83 -42.21 -3.71
CA ILE A 289 -17.11 -43.39 -3.23
C ILE A 289 -18.11 -44.50 -2.86
N GLY A 290 -19.19 -44.17 -2.16
CA GLY A 290 -20.20 -45.12 -1.70
C GLY A 290 -21.15 -45.66 -2.78
N SER A 291 -21.29 -44.99 -3.93
CA SER A 291 -22.28 -45.36 -4.96
C SER A 291 -21.83 -46.41 -5.97
N VAL A 292 -20.53 -46.76 -6.04
CA VAL A 292 -19.98 -47.69 -7.06
C VAL A 292 -19.72 -49.10 -6.49
N THR A 293 -20.23 -49.40 -5.31
CA THR A 293 -20.17 -50.74 -4.70
C THR A 293 -21.38 -51.63 -5.03
N VAL A 294 -22.00 -51.46 -6.21
CA VAL A 294 -23.02 -52.37 -6.75
C VAL A 294 -22.51 -53.01 -8.04
#